data_AF-A0A397G1F2-F1
#
_entry.id   AF-A0A397G1F2-F1
#
_cell.length_a   1.000
_cell.length_b   1.000
_cell.length_c   1.000
_cell.angle_alpha   90.00
_cell.angle_beta   90.00
_cell.angle_gamma   90.00
#
_symmetry.space_group_name_H-M   'P 1'
#
loop_
_entity.id
_entity.type
_entity.pdbx_description
1 polymer ?
#
loop_
_entity_poly.entity_id
_entity_poly.type
_entity_poly.pdbx_seq_one_letter_code
_entity_poly.pdbx_strand_id
1 'polypeptide(L)'
;MKTVTAIEPEWLHAVAADSPLCDTSEPLDAPPPKYNAALDRVECFVKPTYGSYKWELPAVLVEYPAGPVKFRWFGRFLLDGLVVSALKPLLATKLREPSVSLIKKKFDAKIQLLVSALERSNVSSRRALVAQWQRNPQFLREQVLNWVQDNHKAALKQHWNDLVMRQVQAL
;
A
#
# COMPACT_ATOMS: atom_id res chain seq x y z
N MET A 1 32.42 30.24 10.01
CA MET A 1 31.37 29.58 10.80
C MET A 1 31.95 29.20 12.15
N LYS A 2 31.23 29.40 13.26
CA LYS A 2 31.60 28.88 14.60
C LYS A 2 30.61 27.75 14.93
N THR A 3 31.05 26.73 15.68
CA THR A 3 30.26 25.52 16.03
C THR A 3 29.66 24.79 14.83
N VAL A 4 30.51 24.15 14.01
CA VAL A 4 30.09 23.35 12.85
C VAL A 4 30.17 21.86 13.14
N THR A 5 29.22 21.09 12.62
CA THR A 5 29.19 19.62 12.67
C THR A 5 29.08 19.09 11.25
N ALA A 6 29.90 18.10 10.89
CA ALA A 6 29.80 17.44 9.60
C ALA A 6 28.52 16.59 9.56
N ILE A 7 27.83 16.60 8.42
CA ILE A 7 26.62 15.79 8.19
C ILE A 7 26.74 15.04 6.86
N GLU A 8 26.19 13.84 6.83
CA GLU A 8 25.98 13.07 5.59
C GLU A 8 24.72 13.59 4.89
N PRO A 9 24.72 13.78 3.55
CA PRO A 9 23.55 14.27 2.81
C PRO A 9 22.30 13.39 2.97
N GLU A 10 22.49 12.09 3.14
CA GLU A 10 21.42 11.10 3.34
C GLU A 10 20.64 11.29 4.66
N TRP A 11 21.29 11.83 5.70
CA TRP A 11 20.63 12.09 6.99
C TRP A 11 19.71 13.30 6.92
N LEU A 12 19.97 14.18 5.96
CA LEU A 12 19.40 15.51 5.88
C LEU A 12 17.89 15.45 5.66
N HIS A 13 17.42 14.50 4.84
CA HIS A 13 15.99 14.26 4.69
C HIS A 13 15.35 13.76 5.99
N ALA A 14 15.96 12.81 6.71
CA ALA A 14 15.40 12.28 7.94
C ALA A 14 15.28 13.33 9.05
N VAL A 15 16.22 14.27 9.12
CA VAL A 15 16.23 15.36 10.11
C VAL A 15 15.28 16.49 9.73
N ALA A 16 15.14 16.78 8.44
CA ALA A 16 14.37 17.92 7.94
C ALA A 16 13.02 17.54 7.32
N ALA A 17 12.58 16.28 7.40
CA ALA A 17 11.36 15.79 6.75
C ALA A 17 10.11 16.62 7.12
N ASP A 18 10.00 17.06 8.37
CA ASP A 18 8.88 17.86 8.88
C ASP A 18 9.15 19.37 8.84
N SER A 19 10.20 19.80 8.15
CA SER A 19 10.63 21.19 8.05
C SER A 19 10.23 21.81 6.70
N PRO A 20 9.87 23.10 6.64
CA PRO A 20 9.68 23.82 5.37
C PRO A 20 10.96 23.95 4.54
N LEU A 21 12.11 23.50 5.06
CA LEU A 21 13.38 23.49 4.36
C LEU A 21 13.55 22.25 3.47
N CYS A 22 12.71 21.23 3.59
CA CYS A 22 12.79 20.02 2.77
C CYS A 22 11.52 19.83 1.95
N ASP A 23 11.65 19.88 0.63
CA ASP A 23 10.59 19.51 -0.29
C ASP A 23 10.84 18.08 -0.80
N THR A 24 9.77 17.34 -1.11
CA THR A 24 9.87 16.01 -1.72
C THR A 24 9.23 16.02 -3.10
N SER A 25 9.89 15.37 -4.07
CA SER A 25 9.29 15.10 -5.38
C SER A 25 8.04 14.22 -5.26
N GLU A 26 7.31 14.09 -6.37
CA GLU A 26 6.33 13.01 -6.54
C GLU A 26 7.02 11.63 -6.41
N PRO A 27 6.27 10.58 -6.03
CA PRO A 27 6.78 9.22 -5.98
C PRO A 27 7.44 8.80 -7.29
N LEU A 28 8.63 8.23 -7.23
CA LEU A 28 9.34 7.73 -8.39
C LEU A 28 8.63 6.52 -9.01
N ASP A 29 8.59 6.47 -10.34
CA ASP A 29 8.08 5.30 -11.08
C ASP A 29 9.00 4.07 -10.94
N ALA A 30 10.32 4.32 -10.89
CA ALA A 30 11.35 3.33 -10.73
C ALA A 30 12.35 3.76 -9.65
N PRO A 31 12.57 2.98 -8.58
CA PRO A 31 11.93 1.69 -8.27
C PRO A 31 10.44 1.82 -7.87
N PRO A 32 9.61 0.79 -8.13
CA PRO A 32 8.19 0.86 -7.80
C PRO A 32 7.96 0.86 -6.28
N PRO A 33 6.82 1.41 -5.82
CA PRO A 33 6.38 1.28 -4.44
C PRO A 33 6.38 -0.17 -3.96
N LYS A 34 6.58 -0.33 -2.64
CA LYS A 34 6.56 -1.62 -1.96
C LYS A 34 5.76 -1.54 -0.67
N TYR A 35 5.23 -2.66 -0.22
CA TYR A 35 4.58 -2.74 1.08
C TYR A 35 5.58 -3.19 2.15
N ASN A 36 5.67 -2.43 3.23
CA ASN A 36 6.50 -2.76 4.38
C ASN A 36 5.63 -3.44 5.45
N ALA A 37 5.78 -4.76 5.59
CA ALA A 37 4.99 -5.54 6.54
C ALA A 37 5.32 -5.24 8.01
N ALA A 38 6.54 -4.77 8.31
CA ALA A 38 6.95 -4.43 9.67
C ALA A 38 6.34 -3.11 10.15
N LEU A 39 6.31 -2.09 9.27
CA LEU A 39 5.72 -0.78 9.55
C LEU A 39 4.24 -0.68 9.16
N ASP A 40 3.71 -1.72 8.53
CA ASP A 40 2.32 -1.80 8.07
C ASP A 40 1.89 -0.64 7.15
N ARG A 41 2.72 -0.31 6.17
CA ARG A 41 2.47 0.82 5.26
C ARG A 41 3.01 0.59 3.86
N VAL A 42 2.45 1.32 2.90
CA VAL A 42 3.00 1.41 1.54
C VAL A 42 4.11 2.44 1.53
N GLU A 43 5.25 2.09 0.95
CA GLU A 43 6.42 2.94 0.83
C GLU A 43 6.78 3.18 -0.64
N CYS A 44 7.24 4.38 -0.95
CA CYS A 44 7.77 4.75 -2.26
C CYS A 44 9.10 5.50 -2.12
N PHE A 45 9.84 5.54 -3.23
CA PHE A 45 11.03 6.36 -3.29
C PHE A 45 10.67 7.76 -3.76
N VAL A 46 11.27 8.77 -3.14
CA VAL A 46 11.15 10.19 -3.53
C VAL A 46 12.55 10.80 -3.61
N LYS A 47 12.69 11.88 -4.37
CA LYS A 47 13.89 12.72 -4.40
C LYS A 47 13.63 13.98 -3.59
N PRO A 48 14.27 14.15 -2.42
CA PRO A 48 14.11 15.36 -1.65
C PRO A 48 15.02 16.48 -2.18
N THR A 49 14.57 17.72 -2.02
CA THR A 49 15.39 18.91 -2.21
C THR A 49 15.43 19.74 -0.94
N TYR A 50 16.60 20.28 -0.60
CA TYR A 50 16.80 21.02 0.64
C TYR A 50 17.19 22.49 0.43
N GLY A 51 16.60 23.35 1.26
CA GLY A 51 16.90 24.77 1.36
C GLY A 51 16.40 25.62 0.18
N SER A 52 16.64 26.92 0.26
CA SER A 52 16.25 27.89 -0.76
C SER A 52 16.90 27.65 -2.13
N TYR A 53 18.06 26.98 -2.15
CA TYR A 53 18.78 26.62 -3.36
C TYR A 53 18.40 25.26 -3.94
N LYS A 54 17.43 24.55 -3.32
CA LYS A 54 16.90 23.25 -3.77
C LYS A 54 18.01 22.22 -4.02
N TRP A 55 18.91 22.04 -3.07
CA TRP A 55 19.97 21.04 -3.18
C TRP A 55 19.37 19.64 -3.28
N GLU A 56 19.69 18.94 -4.36
CA GLU A 56 19.19 17.59 -4.60
C GLU A 56 19.85 16.61 -3.61
N LEU A 57 19.01 15.83 -2.94
CA LEU A 57 19.44 14.77 -2.04
C LEU A 57 19.26 13.40 -2.70
N PRO A 58 19.98 12.37 -2.22
CA PRO A 58 19.77 10.99 -2.67
C PRO A 58 18.32 10.55 -2.54
N ALA A 59 17.91 9.59 -3.38
CA ALA A 59 16.56 9.03 -3.30
C ALA A 59 16.38 8.29 -1.98
N VAL A 60 15.28 8.59 -1.29
CA VAL A 60 14.96 8.04 0.03
C VAL A 60 13.62 7.33 0.00
N LEU A 61 13.48 6.33 0.87
CA LEU A 61 12.26 5.56 1.01
C LEU A 61 11.37 6.20 2.08
N VAL A 62 10.17 6.61 1.67
CA VAL A 62 9.19 7.28 2.53
C VAL A 62 7.83 6.58 2.46
N GLU A 63 6.94 6.91 3.38
CA GLU A 63 5.55 6.47 3.27
C GLU A 63 4.88 7.09 2.04
N TYR A 64 4.09 6.29 1.33
CA TYR A 64 3.37 6.75 0.16
C TYR A 64 2.40 7.88 0.54
N PRO A 65 2.40 9.01 -0.19
CA PRO A 65 1.59 10.17 0.14
C PRO A 65 0.10 9.83 0.16
N ALA A 66 -0.66 10.53 1.00
CA ALA A 66 -2.10 10.33 1.09
C ALA A 66 -2.77 10.63 -0.27
N GLY A 67 -3.72 9.78 -0.67
CA GLY A 67 -4.45 9.97 -1.91
C GLY A 67 -4.97 8.66 -2.52
N PRO A 68 -5.77 8.75 -3.60
CA PRO A 68 -6.41 7.60 -4.23
C PRO A 68 -5.38 6.56 -4.74
N VAL A 69 -4.21 7.03 -5.18
CA VAL A 69 -3.15 6.16 -5.70
C VAL A 69 -2.54 5.26 -4.61
N LYS A 70 -2.51 5.72 -3.35
CA LYS A 70 -2.08 4.90 -2.19
C LYS A 70 -2.94 3.65 -2.04
N PHE A 71 -4.26 3.80 -2.14
CA PHE A 71 -5.21 2.69 -2.03
C PHE A 71 -5.11 1.72 -3.20
N ARG A 72 -4.76 2.20 -4.40
CA ARG A 72 -4.48 1.33 -5.56
C ARG A 72 -3.26 0.44 -5.32
N TRP A 73 -2.17 1.03 -4.81
CA TRP A 73 -0.98 0.28 -4.43
C TRP A 73 -1.28 -0.71 -3.30
N PHE A 74 -1.96 -0.26 -2.25
CA PHE A 74 -2.37 -1.15 -1.16
C PHE A 74 -3.25 -2.31 -1.65
N GLY A 75 -4.24 -2.04 -2.50
CA GLY A 75 -5.08 -3.06 -3.11
C GLY A 75 -4.27 -4.07 -3.94
N ARG A 76 -3.26 -3.61 -4.68
CA ARG A 76 -2.36 -4.50 -5.43
C ARG A 76 -1.62 -5.44 -4.49
N PHE A 77 -0.99 -4.90 -3.44
CA PHE A 77 -0.25 -5.70 -2.46
C PHE A 77 -1.16 -6.65 -1.65
N LEU A 78 -2.42 -6.28 -1.46
CA LEU A 78 -3.43 -7.15 -0.86
C LEU A 78 -3.72 -8.35 -1.77
N LEU A 79 -3.92 -8.13 -3.08
CA LEU A 79 -4.15 -9.19 -4.05
C LEU A 79 -2.92 -10.08 -4.27
N ASP A 80 -1.72 -9.50 -4.20
CA ASP A 80 -0.45 -10.25 -4.23
C ASP A 80 -0.21 -11.09 -2.96
N GLY A 81 -1.06 -10.91 -1.93
CA GLY A 81 -0.93 -11.60 -0.64
C GLY A 81 0.26 -11.12 0.20
N LEU A 82 0.77 -9.91 -0.07
CA LEU A 82 1.86 -9.29 0.69
C LEU A 82 1.37 -8.64 1.98
N VAL A 83 0.13 -8.15 2.00
CA VAL A 83 -0.51 -7.60 3.20
C VAL A 83 -1.00 -8.73 4.12
N VAL A 84 -1.61 -9.76 3.53
CA VAL A 84 -2.12 -10.94 4.24
C VAL A 84 -1.59 -12.18 3.55
N SER A 85 -0.58 -12.81 4.15
CA SER A 85 0.08 -14.01 3.60
C SER A 85 -0.88 -15.18 3.36
N ALA A 86 -1.95 -15.29 4.17
CA ALA A 86 -2.99 -16.31 4.01
C ALA A 86 -3.79 -16.17 2.69
N LEU A 87 -3.83 -14.97 2.08
CA LEU A 87 -4.47 -14.76 0.78
C LEU A 87 -3.60 -15.24 -0.39
N LYS A 88 -2.27 -15.32 -0.21
CA LYS A 88 -1.33 -15.71 -1.27
C LYS A 88 -1.69 -17.03 -1.97
N PRO A 89 -1.92 -18.17 -1.27
CA PRO A 89 -2.31 -19.43 -1.93
C PRO A 89 -3.73 -19.41 -2.54
N LEU A 90 -4.58 -18.46 -2.12
CA LEU A 90 -5.93 -18.29 -2.62
C LEU A 90 -6.00 -17.37 -3.84
N LEU A 91 -5.01 -16.49 -4.04
CA LEU A 91 -5.03 -15.47 -5.09
C LEU A 91 -3.91 -15.61 -6.13
N ALA A 92 -2.68 -15.98 -5.75
CA ALA A 92 -1.47 -15.80 -6.58
C ALA A 92 -1.57 -16.28 -8.05
N THR A 93 -2.29 -17.38 -8.32
CA THR A 93 -2.51 -17.91 -9.70
C THR A 93 -3.99 -17.97 -10.10
N LYS A 94 -4.87 -17.48 -9.25
CA LYS A 94 -6.33 -17.64 -9.35
C LYS A 94 -7.04 -16.34 -9.70
N LEU A 95 -6.30 -15.24 -9.81
CA LEU A 95 -6.83 -13.97 -10.30
C LEU A 95 -7.21 -14.09 -11.77
N ARG A 96 -8.29 -13.40 -12.15
CA ARG A 96 -8.73 -13.25 -13.55
C ARG A 96 -7.80 -12.33 -14.32
N GLU A 97 -7.27 -11.32 -13.64
CA GLU A 97 -6.37 -10.32 -14.20
C GLU A 97 -5.16 -10.10 -13.28
N PRO A 98 -4.01 -9.70 -13.83
CA PRO A 98 -2.83 -9.38 -13.02
C PRO A 98 -3.11 -8.24 -12.04
N SER A 99 -2.65 -8.36 -10.79
CA SER A 99 -2.79 -7.33 -9.75
C SER A 99 -2.24 -5.95 -10.15
N VAL A 100 -1.26 -5.91 -11.07
CA VAL A 100 -0.70 -4.67 -11.63
C VAL A 100 -1.73 -3.84 -12.40
N SER A 101 -2.87 -4.42 -12.83
CA SER A 101 -3.94 -3.66 -13.49
C SER A 101 -4.53 -2.56 -12.60
N LEU A 102 -4.44 -2.69 -11.26
CA LEU A 102 -4.84 -1.65 -10.29
C LEU A 102 -4.07 -0.33 -10.44
N ILE A 103 -2.86 -0.38 -11.00
CA ILE A 103 -1.97 0.78 -11.09
C ILE A 103 -2.12 1.51 -12.43
N LYS A 104 -2.77 0.89 -13.43
CA LYS A 104 -2.93 1.48 -14.76
C LYS A 104 -3.85 2.70 -14.72
N LYS A 105 -3.65 3.65 -15.66
CA LYS A 105 -4.48 4.87 -15.77
C LYS A 105 -5.93 4.57 -16.21
N LYS A 106 -6.14 3.50 -16.99
CA LYS A 106 -7.46 2.97 -17.35
C LYS A 106 -7.63 1.62 -16.69
N PHE A 107 -8.70 1.46 -15.92
CA PHE A 107 -8.99 0.22 -15.21
C PHE A 107 -10.49 -0.03 -15.11
N ASP A 108 -10.86 -1.31 -15.14
CA ASP A 108 -12.24 -1.77 -15.22
C ASP A 108 -13.10 -1.33 -14.03
N ALA A 109 -14.42 -1.25 -14.25
CA ALA A 109 -15.38 -0.92 -13.21
C ALA A 109 -15.28 -1.84 -11.97
N LYS A 110 -14.82 -3.09 -12.15
CA LYS A 110 -14.58 -4.04 -11.06
C LYS A 110 -13.37 -3.65 -10.19
N ILE A 111 -12.33 -3.10 -10.82
CA ILE A 111 -11.13 -2.58 -10.16
C ILE A 111 -11.51 -1.36 -9.31
N GLN A 112 -12.37 -0.50 -9.86
CA GLN A 112 -12.93 0.65 -9.13
C GLN A 112 -13.69 0.23 -7.86
N LEU A 113 -14.45 -0.87 -7.88
CA LEU A 113 -15.19 -1.32 -6.68
C LEU A 113 -14.27 -1.66 -5.50
N LEU A 114 -13.14 -2.31 -5.75
CA LEU A 114 -12.16 -2.66 -4.71
C LEU A 114 -11.51 -1.39 -4.15
N VAL A 115 -10.99 -0.52 -5.01
CA VAL A 115 -10.31 0.72 -4.62
C VAL A 115 -11.27 1.67 -3.91
N SER A 116 -12.49 1.83 -4.43
CA SER A 116 -13.52 2.67 -3.81
C SER A 116 -13.97 2.16 -2.44
N ALA A 117 -13.93 0.84 -2.19
CA ALA A 117 -14.25 0.29 -0.87
C ALA A 117 -13.14 0.55 0.14
N LEU A 118 -11.88 0.47 -0.29
CA LEU A 118 -10.70 0.83 0.49
C LEU A 118 -10.68 2.32 0.82
N GLU A 119 -10.91 3.18 -0.17
CA GLU A 119 -10.98 4.64 -0.02
C GLU A 119 -12.09 5.07 0.94
N ARG A 120 -13.32 4.56 0.76
CA ARG A 120 -14.47 4.88 1.63
C ARG A 120 -14.26 4.49 3.09
N SER A 121 -13.50 3.43 3.33
CA SER A 121 -13.20 2.95 4.69
C SER A 121 -11.84 3.42 5.20
N ASN A 122 -11.12 4.25 4.41
CA ASN A 122 -9.74 4.69 4.67
C ASN A 122 -8.77 3.56 5.05
N VAL A 123 -8.89 2.40 4.38
CA VAL A 123 -8.06 1.22 4.67
C VAL A 123 -6.84 1.22 3.77
N SER A 124 -5.67 1.53 4.35
CA SER A 124 -4.37 1.51 3.65
C SER A 124 -3.28 0.71 4.38
N SER A 125 -3.66 -0.03 5.42
CA SER A 125 -2.78 -0.86 6.24
C SER A 125 -3.49 -2.16 6.66
N ARG A 126 -2.73 -3.19 7.01
CA ARG A 126 -3.22 -4.46 7.57
C ARG A 126 -3.98 -4.22 8.86
N ARG A 127 -3.48 -3.37 9.76
CA ARG A 127 -4.16 -3.01 11.01
C ARG A 127 -5.52 -2.37 10.73
N ALA A 128 -5.59 -1.42 9.80
CA ALA A 128 -6.86 -0.80 9.41
C ALA A 128 -7.82 -1.83 8.78
N LEU A 129 -7.29 -2.73 7.95
CA LEU A 129 -8.08 -3.79 7.33
C LEU A 129 -8.68 -4.74 8.38
N VAL A 130 -7.88 -5.18 9.34
CA VAL A 130 -8.36 -6.09 10.38
C VAL A 130 -9.32 -5.41 11.35
N ALA A 131 -9.07 -4.14 11.71
CA ALA A 131 -10.04 -3.35 12.48
C ALA A 131 -11.39 -3.24 11.76
N GLN A 132 -11.38 -3.12 10.42
CA GLN A 132 -12.59 -3.13 9.63
C GLN A 132 -13.25 -4.51 9.57
N TRP A 133 -12.46 -5.58 9.52
CA TRP A 133 -12.97 -6.95 9.59
C TRP A 133 -13.59 -7.31 10.94
N GLN A 134 -13.09 -6.76 12.05
CA GLN A 134 -13.73 -6.91 13.37
C GLN A 134 -15.16 -6.36 13.38
N ARG A 135 -15.40 -5.26 12.66
CA ARG A 135 -16.72 -4.62 12.56
C ARG A 135 -17.60 -5.30 11.52
N ASN A 136 -17.02 -5.65 10.36
CA ASN A 136 -17.70 -6.30 9.26
C ASN A 136 -16.80 -7.38 8.65
N PRO A 137 -16.99 -8.65 9.05
CA PRO A 137 -16.20 -9.77 8.52
C PRO A 137 -16.35 -9.98 7.01
N GLN A 138 -17.41 -9.45 6.39
CA GLN A 138 -17.63 -9.55 4.94
C GLN A 138 -16.99 -8.39 4.15
N PHE A 139 -16.33 -7.45 4.83
CA PHE A 139 -15.66 -6.32 4.16
C PHE A 139 -14.64 -6.80 3.13
N LEU A 140 -14.70 -6.26 1.92
CA LEU A 140 -13.92 -6.63 0.72
C LEU A 140 -14.17 -8.01 0.13
N ARG A 141 -15.04 -8.86 0.71
CA ARG A 141 -15.24 -10.22 0.21
C ARG A 141 -15.70 -10.24 -1.24
N GLU A 142 -16.78 -9.53 -1.55
CA GLU A 142 -17.34 -9.49 -2.92
C GLU A 142 -16.39 -8.80 -3.90
N GLN A 143 -15.70 -7.76 -3.43
CA GLN A 143 -14.71 -7.03 -4.21
C GLN A 143 -13.56 -7.97 -4.60
N VAL A 144 -12.95 -8.69 -3.66
CA VAL A 144 -11.88 -9.66 -3.94
C VAL A 144 -12.39 -10.83 -4.78
N LEU A 145 -13.61 -11.32 -4.54
CA LEU A 145 -14.20 -12.38 -5.36
C LEU A 145 -14.33 -11.97 -6.83
N ASN A 146 -14.65 -10.70 -7.13
CA ASN A 146 -14.72 -10.21 -8.50
C ASN A 146 -13.38 -10.26 -9.25
N TRP A 147 -12.26 -10.29 -8.51
CA TRP A 147 -10.92 -10.44 -9.05
C TRP A 147 -10.50 -11.90 -9.28
N VAL A 148 -11.23 -12.85 -8.72
CA VAL A 148 -10.90 -14.28 -8.78
C VAL A 148 -11.67 -14.97 -9.91
N GLN A 149 -11.05 -15.93 -10.57
CA GLN A 149 -11.67 -16.77 -11.59
C GLN A 149 -12.87 -17.55 -10.99
N ASP A 150 -13.94 -17.75 -11.76
CA ASP A 150 -15.19 -18.30 -11.24
C ASP A 150 -15.04 -19.67 -10.57
N ASN A 151 -14.16 -20.52 -11.11
CA ASN A 151 -13.84 -21.85 -10.58
C ASN A 151 -13.25 -21.82 -9.15
N HIS A 152 -12.63 -20.70 -8.76
CA HIS A 152 -11.96 -20.54 -7.47
C HIS A 152 -12.76 -19.69 -6.47
N LYS A 153 -13.86 -19.06 -6.91
CA LYS A 153 -14.70 -18.21 -6.05
C LYS A 153 -15.35 -19.00 -4.90
N ALA A 154 -15.78 -20.24 -5.16
CA ALA A 154 -16.40 -21.08 -4.14
C ALA A 154 -15.42 -21.39 -2.99
N ALA A 155 -14.19 -21.79 -3.33
CA ALA A 155 -13.14 -22.06 -2.35
C ALA A 155 -12.79 -20.81 -1.53
N LEU A 156 -12.65 -19.65 -2.19
CA LEU A 156 -12.39 -18.39 -1.48
C LEU A 156 -13.54 -18.02 -0.52
N LYS A 157 -14.80 -18.20 -0.95
CA LYS A 157 -15.98 -17.94 -0.09
C LYS A 157 -15.98 -18.82 1.16
N GLN A 158 -15.65 -20.10 1.01
CA GLN A 158 -15.60 -21.03 2.14
C GLN A 158 -14.50 -20.67 3.13
N HIS A 159 -13.30 -20.35 2.65
CA HIS A 159 -12.17 -20.00 3.51
C HIS A 159 -12.19 -18.56 4.03
N TRP A 160 -13.09 -17.70 3.54
CA TRP A 160 -13.09 -16.28 3.86
C TRP A 160 -13.26 -16.02 5.37
N ASN A 161 -14.27 -16.63 5.99
CA ASN A 161 -14.58 -16.39 7.40
C ASN A 161 -13.44 -16.87 8.30
N ASP A 162 -12.90 -18.06 8.03
CA ASP A 162 -11.77 -18.61 8.79
C ASP A 162 -10.52 -17.74 8.65
N LEU A 163 -10.26 -17.23 7.44
CA LEU A 163 -9.16 -16.33 7.18
C LEU A 163 -9.30 -15.05 7.99
N VAL A 164 -10.49 -14.43 7.96
CA VAL A 164 -10.77 -13.20 8.70
C VAL A 164 -10.62 -13.42 10.20
N MET A 165 -11.21 -14.49 10.74
CA MET A 165 -11.12 -14.81 12.17
C MET A 165 -9.67 -15.00 12.62
N ARG A 166 -8.85 -15.72 11.83
CA ARG A 166 -7.41 -15.89 12.12
C ARG A 166 -6.65 -14.56 12.09
N GLN A 167 -6.97 -13.66 11.16
CA GLN A 167 -6.30 -12.35 11.10
C GLN A 167 -6.71 -11.43 12.24
N VAL A 168 -7.98 -11.50 12.68
CA VAL A 168 -8.50 -10.77 13.84
C VAL A 168 -7.86 -11.26 15.13
N GLN A 169 -7.60 -12.56 15.28
CA GLN A 169 -6.97 -13.15 16.45
C GLN A 169 -5.45 -12.97 16.50
N ALA A 170 -4.81 -12.71 15.35
CA ALA A 170 -3.35 -12.57 15.23
C ALA A 170 -2.86 -11.12 15.39
N LEU A 171 -3.71 -10.22 15.89
CA LEU A 171 -3.44 -8.82 16.18
C LEU A 171 -3.56 -8.56 17.68
#